data_AF-A0A940PNB3-F1
#
_entry.id   AF-A0A940PNB3-F1
#
_cell.length_a   1.000
_cell.length_b   1.000
_cell.length_c   1.000
_cell.angle_alpha   90.00
_cell.angle_beta   90.00
_cell.angle_gamma   90.00
#
_symmetry.space_group_name_H-M   'P 1'
#
loop_
_entity.id
_entity.type
_entity.pdbx_description
1 polymer ?
#
loop_
_entity_poly.entity_id
_entity_poly.type
_entity_poly.pdbx_seq_one_letter_code
_entity_poly.pdbx_strand_id
1 'polypeptide(L)'
;MSDIDEIISSENELIPNIYILEWDENAEARKAPPREKLISISPHRSVRIKSITASHFEWVFKAFGTESTVQRINPKILRSLMARTYDLVRVDIPKRTIEVDFQVLQRATSDEGELAKLYGITTLSNPTALNAGYPYSLTHVGQELGYPSWHKAHFLIEKVRLETGIDIKSSDNQYHIRVKIGNSTFGKYSDAAVELLKQVRDGIPYEVSI
;
A
#
# COMPACT_ATOMS: atom_id res chain seq x y z
N MET A 1 15.47 -4.40 19.76
CA MET A 1 16.16 -4.84 18.52
C MET A 1 16.19 -6.37 18.43
N SER A 2 15.14 -7.07 18.90
CA SER A 2 15.10 -8.54 18.94
C SER A 2 14.07 -9.16 17.98
N ASP A 3 13.13 -8.36 17.47
CA ASP A 3 11.89 -8.90 16.90
C ASP A 3 11.94 -9.13 15.38
N ILE A 4 12.87 -8.48 14.67
CA ILE A 4 13.15 -8.80 13.25
C ILE A 4 14.00 -10.07 13.14
N ASP A 5 14.79 -10.38 14.18
CA ASP A 5 15.64 -11.56 14.21
C ASP A 5 14.84 -12.86 14.31
N GLU A 6 13.64 -12.83 14.89
CA GLU A 6 12.77 -14.00 15.08
C GLU A 6 12.01 -14.39 13.80
N ILE A 7 11.79 -13.45 12.87
CA ILE A 7 11.00 -13.66 11.63
C ILE A 7 11.82 -14.32 10.51
N ILE A 8 13.15 -14.20 10.50
CA ILE A 8 13.99 -14.54 9.33
C ILE A 8 14.45 -16.02 9.26
N SER A 9 14.01 -16.87 10.21
CA SER A 9 14.26 -18.33 10.32
C SER A 9 15.24 -18.69 11.43
N SER A 10 15.01 -19.89 11.98
CA SER A 10 15.79 -20.53 13.04
C SER A 10 17.24 -20.73 12.60
N GLU A 11 18.19 -20.81 13.53
CA GLU A 11 19.62 -21.02 13.22
C GLU A 11 19.82 -22.17 12.22
N ASN A 12 20.60 -21.91 11.16
CA ASN A 12 20.98 -22.90 10.13
C ASN A 12 19.80 -23.47 9.30
N GLU A 13 18.63 -22.84 9.34
CA GLU A 13 17.47 -23.24 8.54
C GLU A 13 17.64 -22.84 7.06
N LEU A 14 17.07 -23.65 6.16
CA LEU A 14 17.05 -23.38 4.72
C LEU A 14 15.92 -22.42 4.38
N ILE A 15 16.25 -21.26 3.85
CA ILE A 15 15.24 -20.31 3.34
C ILE A 15 14.85 -20.75 1.92
N PRO A 16 13.61 -21.24 1.70
CA PRO A 16 13.27 -21.94 0.46
C PRO A 16 13.14 -21.02 -0.77
N ASN A 17 12.93 -19.72 -0.55
CA ASN A 17 12.60 -18.74 -1.61
C ASN A 17 13.73 -17.75 -1.92
N ILE A 18 14.93 -17.99 -1.36
CA ILE A 18 16.11 -17.18 -1.67
C ILE A 18 17.12 -18.06 -2.41
N TYR A 19 17.56 -17.55 -3.56
CA TYR A 19 18.59 -18.17 -4.39
C TYR A 19 19.78 -17.23 -4.51
N ILE A 20 20.98 -17.79 -4.38
CA ILE A 20 22.23 -17.13 -4.78
C ILE A 20 22.71 -17.71 -6.10
N LEU A 21 23.13 -16.83 -7.00
CA LEU A 21 23.76 -17.20 -8.26
C LEU A 21 25.26 -17.12 -8.08
N GLU A 22 25.96 -18.20 -8.40
CA GLU A 22 27.41 -18.28 -8.30
C GLU A 22 28.00 -18.53 -9.68
N TRP A 23 29.01 -17.74 -10.02
CA TRP A 23 29.71 -17.92 -11.29
C TRP A 23 30.83 -18.95 -11.12
N ASP A 24 30.89 -19.90 -12.04
CA ASP A 24 31.98 -20.88 -12.14
C ASP A 24 32.15 -21.29 -13.60
N GLU A 25 33.36 -21.10 -14.13
CA GLU A 25 33.70 -21.43 -15.52
C GLU A 25 33.48 -22.91 -15.87
N ASN A 26 33.51 -23.79 -14.87
CA ASN A 26 33.33 -25.24 -15.04
C ASN A 26 31.98 -25.75 -14.48
N ALA A 27 31.01 -24.86 -14.24
CA ALA A 27 29.74 -25.21 -13.63
C ALA A 27 29.02 -26.36 -14.36
N GLU A 28 28.94 -26.28 -15.69
CA GLU A 28 28.23 -27.25 -16.53
C GLU A 28 29.00 -28.57 -16.68
N ALA A 29 30.31 -28.57 -16.43
CA ALA A 29 31.13 -29.77 -16.42
C ALA A 29 31.01 -30.55 -15.09
N ARG A 30 30.50 -29.92 -14.02
CA ARG A 30 30.23 -30.61 -12.75
C ARG A 30 28.95 -31.42 -12.85
N LYS A 31 29.07 -32.72 -12.62
CA LYS A 31 27.91 -33.64 -12.52
C LYS A 31 26.93 -33.28 -11.39
N ALA A 32 27.42 -32.63 -10.33
CA ALA A 32 26.63 -32.25 -9.16
C ALA A 32 27.16 -30.94 -8.54
N PRO A 33 26.69 -29.77 -9.00
CA PRO A 33 27.04 -28.50 -8.36
C PRO A 33 26.37 -28.39 -6.98
N PRO A 34 26.97 -27.62 -6.05
CA PRO A 34 26.37 -27.35 -4.74
C PRO A 34 25.03 -26.63 -4.92
N ARG A 35 23.98 -27.17 -4.29
CA ARG A 35 22.60 -26.65 -4.40
C ARG A 35 22.22 -25.71 -3.28
N GLU A 36 23.10 -25.57 -2.29
CA GLU A 36 22.88 -24.75 -1.12
C GLU A 36 24.19 -24.11 -0.68
N LYS A 37 24.08 -22.93 -0.08
CA LYS A 37 25.20 -22.19 0.47
C LYS A 37 24.86 -21.66 1.86
N LEU A 38 25.81 -21.81 2.77
CA LEU A 38 25.73 -21.24 4.11
C LEU A 38 26.22 -19.78 4.07
N ILE A 39 25.39 -18.85 4.52
CA ILE A 39 25.72 -17.43 4.62
C ILE A 39 25.75 -17.05 6.10
N SER A 40 26.86 -16.48 6.55
CA SER A 40 26.97 -15.92 7.91
C SER A 40 26.30 -14.54 7.94
N ILE A 41 25.28 -14.38 8.76
CA ILE A 41 24.59 -13.09 8.97
C ILE A 41 25.26 -12.33 10.12
N SER A 42 25.68 -13.04 11.17
CA SER A 42 26.38 -12.49 12.33
C SER A 42 27.40 -13.52 12.88
N PRO A 43 28.24 -13.17 13.86
CA PRO A 43 29.25 -14.08 14.43
C PRO A 43 28.69 -15.40 14.98
N HIS A 44 27.40 -15.42 15.36
CA HIS A 44 26.73 -16.59 15.93
C HIS A 44 25.52 -17.06 15.11
N ARG A 45 25.27 -16.47 13.93
CA ARG A 45 24.09 -16.80 13.12
C ARG A 45 24.45 -17.03 11.66
N SER A 46 24.01 -18.16 11.15
CA SER A 46 24.11 -18.53 9.74
C SER A 46 22.77 -19.03 9.21
N VAL A 47 22.55 -18.85 7.91
CA VAL A 47 21.37 -19.36 7.19
C VAL A 47 21.82 -20.13 5.96
N ARG A 48 21.04 -21.14 5.59
CA ARG A 48 21.23 -21.85 4.33
C ARG A 48 20.30 -21.24 3.30
N ILE A 49 20.82 -20.97 2.12
CA ILE A 49 20.03 -20.53 0.96
C ILE A 49 20.32 -21.45 -0.21
N LYS A 50 19.41 -21.50 -1.18
CA LYS A 50 19.62 -22.29 -2.40
C LYS A 50 20.71 -21.64 -3.25
N SER A 51 21.59 -22.44 -3.85
CA SER A 51 22.63 -21.98 -4.76
C SER A 51 22.43 -22.57 -6.15
N ILE A 52 22.64 -21.74 -7.17
CA ILE A 52 22.72 -22.14 -8.57
C ILE A 52 24.08 -21.69 -9.09
N THR A 53 24.91 -22.65 -9.49
CA THR A 53 26.20 -22.38 -10.12
C THR A 53 26.07 -22.45 -11.63
N ALA A 54 26.59 -21.46 -12.36
CA ALA A 54 26.57 -21.41 -13.83
C ALA A 54 27.81 -20.71 -14.40
N SER A 55 28.23 -21.05 -15.62
CA SER A 55 29.34 -20.34 -16.31
C SER A 55 28.88 -19.07 -17.02
N HIS A 56 27.57 -18.92 -17.24
CA HIS A 56 26.97 -17.71 -17.80
C HIS A 56 25.57 -17.45 -17.21
N PHE A 57 25.16 -16.17 -17.24
CA PHE A 57 23.87 -15.72 -16.69
C PHE A 57 22.90 -15.21 -17.74
N GLU A 58 23.18 -15.40 -19.03
CA GLU A 58 22.28 -14.97 -20.11
C GLU A 58 20.86 -15.55 -19.94
N TRP A 59 20.75 -16.81 -19.49
CA TRP A 59 19.46 -17.45 -19.21
C TRP A 59 18.70 -16.76 -18.07
N VAL A 60 19.41 -16.26 -17.05
CA VAL A 60 18.83 -15.51 -15.93
C VAL A 60 18.22 -14.23 -16.47
N PHE A 61 19.03 -13.45 -17.20
CA PHE A 61 18.58 -12.18 -17.78
C PHE A 61 17.49 -12.37 -18.82
N LYS A 62 17.49 -13.46 -19.58
CA LYS A 62 16.37 -13.79 -20.48
C LYS A 62 15.12 -14.17 -19.71
N ALA A 63 15.21 -15.01 -18.68
CA ALA A 63 14.06 -15.41 -17.87
C ALA A 63 13.40 -14.23 -17.14
N PHE A 64 14.21 -13.30 -16.62
CA PHE A 64 13.72 -12.08 -15.98
C PHE A 64 13.43 -10.94 -16.97
N GLY A 65 13.99 -11.01 -18.18
CA GLY A 65 13.88 -9.99 -19.22
C GLY A 65 12.74 -10.25 -20.21
N THR A 66 12.27 -11.49 -20.37
CA THR A 66 10.96 -11.73 -20.98
C THR A 66 9.91 -11.06 -20.11
N GLU A 67 9.21 -10.08 -20.67
CA GLU A 67 8.01 -9.48 -20.11
C GLU A 67 6.91 -10.56 -19.98
N SER A 68 7.06 -11.51 -19.06
CA SER A 68 5.92 -11.86 -18.25
C SER A 68 5.58 -10.58 -17.53
N THR A 69 4.41 -10.04 -17.85
CA THR A 69 3.79 -8.88 -17.25
C THR A 69 3.63 -9.18 -15.76
N VAL A 70 4.72 -9.08 -14.98
CA VAL A 70 4.67 -9.04 -13.52
C VAL A 70 3.78 -7.84 -13.26
N GLN A 71 2.55 -8.10 -12.85
CA GLN A 71 1.51 -7.10 -12.70
C GLN A 71 2.06 -5.93 -11.89
N ARG A 72 2.50 -4.88 -12.57
CA ARG A 72 2.74 -3.50 -12.12
C ARG A 72 3.10 -3.29 -10.64
N ILE A 73 3.99 -4.08 -10.03
CA ILE A 73 4.52 -3.70 -8.70
C ILE A 73 5.65 -2.72 -8.94
N ASN A 74 5.35 -1.43 -8.77
CA ASN A 74 6.34 -0.37 -8.89
C ASN A 74 7.39 -0.54 -7.77
N PRO A 75 8.68 -0.76 -8.10
CA PRO A 75 9.73 -1.01 -7.10
C PRO A 75 9.98 0.18 -6.16
N LYS A 76 9.45 1.36 -6.48
CA LYS A 76 9.38 2.51 -5.57
C LYS A 76 8.37 2.27 -4.43
N ILE A 77 7.23 1.65 -4.72
CA ILE A 77 6.21 1.27 -3.75
C ILE A 77 6.74 0.19 -2.81
N LEU A 78 7.39 -0.83 -3.37
CA LEU A 78 7.97 -1.90 -2.56
C LEU A 78 9.04 -1.35 -1.59
N ARG A 79 9.90 -0.45 -2.07
CA ARG A 79 10.89 0.22 -1.20
C ARG A 79 10.26 1.14 -0.17
N SER A 80 9.22 1.90 -0.53
CA SER A 80 8.53 2.74 0.45
C SER A 80 7.79 1.91 1.50
N LEU A 81 7.23 0.76 1.11
CA LEU A 81 6.62 -0.20 2.03
C LEU A 81 7.67 -0.74 3.01
N MET A 82 8.80 -1.25 2.51
CA MET A 82 9.87 -1.77 3.37
C MET A 82 10.43 -0.73 4.34
N ALA A 83 10.65 0.51 3.89
CA ALA A 83 11.13 1.59 4.74
C ALA A 83 10.11 1.94 5.84
N ARG A 84 8.82 2.01 5.51
CA ARG A 84 7.75 2.31 6.48
C ARG A 84 7.55 1.19 7.49
N THR A 85 7.65 -0.07 7.09
CA THR A 85 7.60 -1.22 8.01
C THR A 85 8.76 -1.15 9.01
N TYR A 86 9.95 -0.76 8.56
CA TYR A 86 11.10 -0.58 9.44
C TYR A 86 10.88 0.54 10.46
N ASP A 87 10.30 1.67 10.04
CA ASP A 87 10.02 2.81 10.92
C ASP A 87 8.93 2.52 11.95
N LEU A 88 7.84 1.84 11.55
CA LEU A 88 6.73 1.42 12.42
C LEU A 88 7.23 0.55 13.59
N VAL A 89 8.07 -0.44 13.28
CA VAL A 89 8.60 -1.39 14.27
C VAL A 89 9.61 -0.71 15.21
N ARG A 90 10.41 0.23 14.70
CA ARG A 90 11.52 0.82 15.45
C ARG A 90 11.11 2.04 16.29
N VAL A 91 10.13 2.81 15.87
CA VAL A 91 9.83 4.14 16.44
C VAL A 91 8.43 4.24 17.03
N ASP A 92 7.42 3.68 16.36
CA ASP A 92 6.02 4.03 16.66
C ASP A 92 5.37 3.09 17.70
N ILE A 93 5.70 1.80 17.70
CA ILE A 93 5.20 0.83 18.70
C ILE A 93 5.67 1.17 20.13
N PRO A 94 6.95 1.53 20.38
CA PRO A 94 7.43 1.83 21.74
C PRO A 94 6.83 3.12 22.33
N LYS A 95 6.34 4.04 21.50
CA LYS A 95 5.91 5.38 21.92
C LYS A 95 4.42 5.51 22.27
N ARG A 96 3.63 4.43 22.17
CA ARG A 96 2.17 4.41 22.46
C ARG A 96 1.41 5.57 21.80
N THR A 97 1.70 5.89 20.54
CA THR A 97 0.99 6.97 19.81
C THR A 97 -0.17 6.47 18.97
N ILE A 98 -0.45 5.16 18.94
CA ILE A 98 -1.54 4.59 18.13
C ILE A 98 -2.26 3.53 18.96
N GLU A 99 -3.46 3.84 19.44
CA GLU A 99 -4.47 2.82 19.74
C GLU A 99 -4.82 2.17 18.41
N VAL A 100 -4.14 1.06 18.11
CA VAL A 100 -4.44 0.28 16.92
C VAL A 100 -5.68 -0.54 17.22
N ASP A 101 -6.81 -0.09 16.70
CA ASP A 101 -8.06 -0.83 16.75
C ASP A 101 -7.92 -2.12 15.91
N PHE A 102 -7.71 -3.24 16.59
CA PHE A 102 -7.47 -4.55 15.98
C PHE A 102 -8.63 -5.00 15.07
N GLN A 103 -9.83 -4.43 15.22
CA GLN A 103 -10.95 -4.70 14.31
C GLN A 103 -10.69 -4.17 12.90
N VAL A 104 -9.96 -3.07 12.76
CA VAL A 104 -9.63 -2.46 11.46
C VAL A 104 -8.54 -3.26 10.75
N LEU A 105 -7.55 -3.79 11.49
CA LEU A 105 -6.53 -4.70 10.95
C LEU A 105 -7.13 -5.97 10.36
N GLN A 106 -8.13 -6.55 11.05
CA GLN A 106 -8.76 -7.80 10.64
C GLN A 106 -9.64 -7.64 9.39
N ARG A 107 -10.21 -6.44 9.17
CA ARG A 107 -10.94 -6.11 7.94
C ARG A 107 -9.98 -5.85 6.78
N ALA A 108 -8.88 -5.15 7.03
CA ALA A 108 -7.92 -4.80 5.99
C ALA A 108 -7.17 -6.01 5.40
N THR A 109 -6.99 -7.10 6.14
CA THR A 109 -6.39 -8.35 5.60
C THR A 109 -7.25 -9.04 4.56
N SER A 110 -8.53 -8.69 4.47
CA SER A 110 -9.48 -9.31 3.54
C SER A 110 -9.59 -8.57 2.20
N ASP A 111 -9.13 -7.33 2.14
CA ASP A 111 -9.22 -6.46 0.97
C ASP A 111 -7.89 -5.76 0.70
N GLU A 112 -7.23 -6.09 -0.43
CA GLU A 112 -5.91 -5.55 -0.81
C GLU A 112 -5.86 -4.01 -0.83
N GLY A 113 -7.02 -3.35 -1.01
CA GLY A 113 -7.16 -1.89 -1.01
C GLY A 113 -7.17 -1.24 0.39
N GLU A 114 -7.55 -1.95 1.44
CA GLU A 114 -7.64 -1.40 2.80
C GLU A 114 -6.31 -1.42 3.53
N LEU A 115 -5.47 -2.44 3.29
CA LEU A 115 -4.09 -2.50 3.77
C LEU A 115 -3.29 -1.25 3.34
N ALA A 116 -3.48 -0.79 2.10
CA ALA A 116 -2.80 0.40 1.59
C ALA A 116 -3.18 1.70 2.33
N LYS A 117 -4.41 1.79 2.84
CA LYS A 117 -4.89 2.92 3.65
C LYS A 117 -4.27 2.91 5.06
N LEU A 118 -4.20 1.74 5.70
CA LEU A 118 -3.63 1.58 7.05
C LEU A 118 -2.13 1.92 7.12
N TYR A 119 -1.37 1.63 6.06
CA TYR A 119 0.06 1.92 6.04
C TYR A 119 0.42 3.34 5.60
N GLY A 120 -0.56 4.20 5.32
CA GLY A 120 -0.31 5.56 4.81
C GLY A 120 0.42 5.59 3.46
N ILE A 121 0.38 4.47 2.71
CA ILE A 121 1.00 4.32 1.37
C ILE A 121 0.05 4.85 0.28
N THR A 122 -1.03 5.52 0.67
CA THR A 122 -1.81 6.41 -0.18
C THR A 122 -1.04 7.70 -0.48
N THR A 123 0.22 7.59 -0.89
CA THR A 123 0.94 8.67 -1.58
C THR A 123 1.21 8.22 -3.01
N LEU A 124 0.40 8.77 -3.93
CA LEU A 124 0.67 8.98 -5.36
C LEU A 124 0.97 7.77 -6.27
N SER A 125 1.13 6.56 -5.74
CA SER A 125 1.76 5.48 -6.50
C SER A 125 0.79 4.61 -7.29
N ASN A 126 -0.50 4.69 -6.97
CA ASN A 126 -1.55 4.06 -7.77
C ASN A 126 -2.70 5.07 -8.01
N PRO A 127 -2.55 5.97 -9.00
CA PRO A 127 -3.63 6.88 -9.42
C PRO A 127 -4.93 6.15 -9.72
N THR A 128 -4.85 4.88 -10.15
CA THR A 128 -6.03 4.05 -10.42
C THR A 128 -6.75 3.64 -9.15
N ALA A 129 -6.05 3.22 -8.09
CA ALA A 129 -6.68 2.88 -6.80
C ALA A 129 -7.27 4.10 -6.08
N LEU A 130 -6.59 5.25 -6.16
CA LEU A 130 -7.12 6.50 -5.59
C LEU A 130 -8.36 6.98 -6.36
N ASN A 131 -8.31 6.96 -7.70
CA ASN A 131 -9.49 7.27 -8.51
C ASN A 131 -10.59 6.20 -8.38
N ALA A 132 -10.28 4.96 -7.99
CA ALA A 132 -11.31 3.95 -7.72
C ALA A 132 -12.07 4.24 -6.43
N GLY A 133 -11.39 4.68 -5.36
CA GLY A 133 -12.05 5.04 -4.10
C GLY A 133 -12.65 6.45 -4.06
N TYR A 134 -12.07 7.40 -4.82
CA TYR A 134 -12.53 8.79 -4.91
C TYR A 134 -12.59 9.25 -6.38
N PRO A 135 -13.52 8.67 -7.18
CA PRO A 135 -13.59 8.93 -8.61
C PRO A 135 -13.98 10.37 -8.92
N TYR A 136 -14.76 11.01 -8.06
CA TYR A 136 -15.46 12.24 -8.38
C TYR A 136 -14.66 13.50 -8.06
N SER A 137 -14.80 14.52 -8.92
CA SER A 137 -14.58 15.91 -8.53
C SER A 137 -15.90 16.50 -8.01
N LEU A 138 -15.86 17.67 -7.36
CA LEU A 138 -17.09 18.30 -6.86
C LEU A 138 -18.11 18.62 -7.97
N THR A 139 -17.63 18.87 -9.20
CA THR A 139 -18.50 19.02 -10.37
C THR A 139 -19.22 17.73 -10.70
N HIS A 140 -18.53 16.58 -10.68
CA HIS A 140 -19.15 15.28 -10.91
C HIS A 140 -20.14 14.95 -9.80
N VAL A 141 -19.81 15.23 -8.53
CA VAL A 141 -20.76 15.10 -7.42
C VAL A 141 -22.03 15.93 -7.68
N GLY A 142 -21.90 17.16 -8.16
CA GLY A 142 -23.04 17.98 -8.57
C GLY A 142 -23.90 17.31 -9.63
N GLN A 143 -23.28 16.72 -10.66
CA GLN A 143 -23.98 16.01 -11.74
C GLN A 143 -24.69 14.75 -11.25
N GLU A 144 -24.04 13.95 -10.39
CA GLU A 144 -24.63 12.76 -9.74
C GLU A 144 -25.83 13.11 -8.85
N LEU A 145 -25.88 14.34 -8.34
CA LEU A 145 -27.00 14.88 -7.56
C LEU A 145 -28.10 15.50 -8.44
N GLY A 146 -27.93 15.50 -9.77
CA GLY A 146 -28.89 16.08 -10.73
C GLY A 146 -28.71 17.59 -10.98
N TYR A 147 -27.57 18.16 -10.59
CA TYR A 147 -27.26 19.58 -10.78
C TYR A 147 -26.30 19.82 -11.95
N PRO A 148 -26.36 20.99 -12.62
CA PRO A 148 -25.51 21.29 -13.76
C PRO A 148 -24.05 21.61 -13.39
N SER A 149 -23.76 21.92 -12.12
CA SER A 149 -22.44 22.38 -11.67
C SER A 149 -22.22 22.09 -10.17
N TRP A 150 -20.98 22.29 -9.72
CA TRP A 150 -20.48 22.01 -8.37
C TRP A 150 -21.12 22.87 -7.26
N HIS A 151 -21.68 24.04 -7.59
CA HIS A 151 -22.16 25.02 -6.58
C HIS A 151 -23.19 24.44 -5.62
N LYS A 152 -24.15 23.64 -6.12
CA LYS A 152 -25.19 23.02 -5.28
C LYS A 152 -24.63 21.90 -4.40
N ALA A 153 -23.70 21.10 -4.91
CA ALA A 153 -22.98 20.12 -4.09
C ALA A 153 -22.20 20.81 -2.96
N HIS A 154 -21.52 21.92 -3.26
CA HIS A 154 -20.82 22.70 -2.23
C HIS A 154 -21.76 23.22 -1.15
N PHE A 155 -22.93 23.75 -1.54
CA PHE A 155 -23.93 24.21 -0.59
C PHE A 155 -24.41 23.09 0.34
N LEU A 156 -24.59 21.87 -0.17
CA LEU A 156 -24.97 20.72 0.65
C LEU A 156 -23.86 20.31 1.63
N ILE A 157 -22.59 20.39 1.23
CA ILE A 157 -21.46 20.17 2.14
C ILE A 157 -21.44 21.21 3.26
N GLU A 158 -21.67 22.49 2.92
CA GLU A 158 -21.77 23.55 3.93
C GLU A 158 -22.98 23.34 4.87
N LYS A 159 -24.10 22.85 4.33
CA LYS A 159 -25.28 22.48 5.13
C LYS A 159 -24.94 21.37 6.13
N VAL A 160 -24.24 20.31 5.71
CA VAL A 160 -23.75 19.26 6.62
C VAL A 160 -22.89 19.86 7.73
N ARG A 161 -21.95 20.75 7.39
CA ARG A 161 -21.10 21.42 8.39
C ARG A 161 -21.91 22.24 9.38
N LEU A 162 -22.93 22.95 8.92
CA LEU A 162 -23.78 23.78 9.77
C LEU A 162 -24.71 22.95 10.67
N GLU A 163 -25.23 21.82 10.18
CA GLU A 163 -26.18 20.97 10.91
C GLU A 163 -25.46 20.04 11.91
N THR A 164 -24.28 19.52 11.57
CA THR A 164 -23.56 18.52 12.36
C THR A 164 -22.33 19.07 13.09
N GLY A 165 -21.83 20.26 12.69
CA GLY A 165 -20.54 20.79 13.13
C GLY A 165 -19.33 20.13 12.46
N ILE A 166 -19.54 19.12 11.61
CA ILE A 166 -18.47 18.33 10.98
C ILE A 166 -18.18 18.83 9.57
N ASP A 167 -16.95 19.28 9.32
CA ASP A 167 -16.48 19.62 7.98
C ASP A 167 -15.79 18.41 7.34
N ILE A 168 -16.49 17.71 6.45
CA ILE A 168 -15.96 16.56 5.71
C ILE A 168 -14.78 16.90 4.79
N LYS A 169 -14.51 18.19 4.52
CA LYS A 169 -13.35 18.62 3.72
C LYS A 169 -12.13 18.98 4.58
N SER A 170 -12.24 18.95 5.90
CA SER A 170 -11.18 19.37 6.83
C SER A 170 -9.99 18.41 6.86
N SER A 171 -10.26 17.12 6.70
CA SER A 171 -9.29 16.02 6.67
C SER A 171 -9.48 15.14 5.43
N ASP A 172 -8.53 14.23 5.22
CA ASP A 172 -8.71 13.07 4.35
C ASP A 172 -9.50 12.01 5.11
N ASN A 173 -10.68 11.65 4.64
CA ASN A 173 -11.64 10.75 5.29
C ASN A 173 -12.47 9.99 4.24
N GLN A 174 -13.42 9.17 4.69
CA GLN A 174 -14.24 8.32 3.82
C GLN A 174 -15.03 9.07 2.73
N TYR A 175 -15.32 10.36 2.91
CA TYR A 175 -16.08 11.17 1.96
C TYR A 175 -15.19 11.94 0.99
N HIS A 176 -14.04 12.44 1.47
CA HIS A 176 -13.21 13.38 0.73
C HIS A 176 -11.73 13.21 1.04
N ILE A 177 -10.91 13.41 0.01
CA ILE A 177 -9.45 13.54 0.14
C ILE A 177 -8.91 14.70 -0.70
N ARG A 178 -7.75 15.25 -0.31
CA ARG A 178 -7.01 16.23 -1.10
C ARG A 178 -5.83 15.60 -1.82
N VAL A 179 -5.82 15.72 -3.13
CA VAL A 179 -4.71 15.24 -3.99
C VAL A 179 -3.92 16.43 -4.51
N LYS A 180 -2.61 16.42 -4.25
CA LYS A 180 -1.69 17.40 -4.84
C LYS A 180 -1.20 16.91 -6.20
N ILE A 181 -1.45 17.69 -7.25
CA ILE A 181 -0.96 17.44 -8.61
C ILE A 181 -0.14 18.67 -9.02
N GLY A 182 1.19 18.51 -9.04
CA GLY A 182 2.12 19.62 -9.23
C GLY A 182 1.98 20.67 -8.13
N ASN A 183 1.72 21.92 -8.50
CA ASN A 183 1.50 23.03 -7.58
C ASN A 183 0.03 23.24 -7.17
N SER A 184 -0.89 22.43 -7.72
CA SER A 184 -2.32 22.57 -7.47
C SER A 184 -2.82 21.44 -6.56
N THR A 185 -3.79 21.77 -5.71
CA THR A 185 -4.47 20.82 -4.82
C THR A 185 -5.91 20.65 -5.28
N PHE A 186 -6.33 19.41 -5.50
CA PHE A 186 -7.66 19.06 -5.97
C PHE A 186 -8.39 18.22 -4.92
N GLY A 187 -9.65 18.55 -4.65
CA GLY A 187 -10.52 17.72 -3.81
C GLY A 187 -11.14 16.59 -4.64
N LYS A 188 -11.03 15.37 -4.14
CA LYS A 188 -11.63 14.16 -4.69
C LYS A 188 -12.66 13.61 -3.71
N TYR A 189 -13.75 13.05 -4.24
CA TYR A 189 -14.91 12.60 -3.47
C TYR A 189 -15.26 11.15 -3.82
N SER A 190 -15.70 10.40 -2.82
CA SER A 190 -16.11 9.00 -2.93
C SER A 190 -17.60 8.86 -3.23
N ASP A 191 -18.05 7.62 -3.47
CA ASP A 191 -19.47 7.27 -3.52
C ASP A 191 -20.20 7.62 -2.21
N ALA A 192 -19.55 7.40 -1.05
CA ALA A 192 -20.13 7.74 0.25
C ALA A 192 -20.44 9.24 0.39
N ALA A 193 -19.64 10.11 -0.23
CA ALA A 193 -19.95 11.54 -0.28
C ALA A 193 -21.18 11.83 -1.14
N VAL A 194 -21.32 11.13 -2.27
CA VAL A 194 -22.51 11.27 -3.14
C VAL A 194 -23.75 10.80 -2.40
N GLU A 195 -23.70 9.66 -1.71
CA GLU A 195 -24.82 9.12 -0.92
C GLU A 195 -25.21 10.05 0.22
N LEU A 196 -24.24 10.53 1.00
CA LEU A 196 -24.47 11.52 2.06
C LEU A 196 -25.18 12.76 1.50
N LEU A 197 -24.68 13.33 0.41
CA LEU A 197 -25.26 14.54 -0.17
C LEU A 197 -26.62 14.28 -0.83
N LYS A 198 -26.90 13.06 -1.31
CA LYS A 198 -28.25 12.64 -1.73
C LYS A 198 -29.21 12.66 -0.54
N GLN A 199 -28.83 12.09 0.60
CA GLN A 199 -29.64 12.13 1.82
C GLN A 199 -29.92 13.57 2.28
N VAL A 200 -28.90 14.42 2.29
CA VAL A 200 -29.01 15.85 2.66
C VAL A 200 -29.93 16.62 1.70
N ARG A 201 -29.84 16.33 0.40
CA ARG A 201 -30.70 16.90 -0.65
C ARG A 201 -32.15 16.49 -0.47
N ASP A 202 -32.38 15.21 -0.19
CA ASP A 202 -33.71 14.61 -0.12
C ASP A 202 -34.36 14.78 1.27
N GLY A 203 -33.64 15.38 2.23
CA GLY A 203 -34.13 15.62 3.59
C GLY A 203 -34.24 14.35 4.43
N ILE A 204 -33.52 13.30 4.04
CA ILE A 204 -33.46 12.03 4.76
C ILE A 204 -32.51 12.20 5.95
N PRO A 205 -32.84 11.69 7.15
CA PRO A 205 -31.92 11.68 8.28
C PRO A 205 -30.59 11.03 7.91
N TYR A 206 -29.49 11.66 8.32
CA TYR A 206 -28.14 11.21 8.00
C TYR A 206 -27.23 11.38 9.22
N GLU A 207 -26.22 10.53 9.33
CA GLU A 207 -25.18 10.62 10.34
C GLU A 207 -23.82 10.79 9.65
N VAL A 208 -22.96 11.60 10.24
CA VAL A 208 -21.63 11.92 9.70
C VAL A 208 -20.58 11.63 10.75
N SER A 209 -19.54 10.90 10.35
CA SER A 209 -18.33 10.66 11.14
C SER A 209 -17.09 10.76 10.24
N ILE A 210 -16.04 11.41 10.74
CA ILE A 210 -14.77 11.63 10.03
C ILE A 210 -13.57 11.26 10.89
#